data_AF-A0A7C6CE64-F1
#
_entry.id   AF-A0A7C6CE64-F1
#
_cell.length_a   1.000
_cell.length_b   1.000
_cell.length_c   1.000
_cell.angle_alpha   90.00
_cell.angle_beta   90.00
_cell.angle_gamma   90.00
#
_symmetry.space_group_name_H-M   'P 1'
#
loop_
_entity.id
_entity.type
_entity.pdbx_description
1 polymer ?
#
loop_
_entity_poly.entity_id
_entity_poly.type
_entity_poly.pdbx_seq_one_letter_code
_entity_poly.pdbx_strand_id
1 'polypeptide(L)'
;MVTADGAEVPEGERIEPGKLWQPSLNDDQQILWIDATEGASGDMLLAALIEAGADAESIATVLETIAPNKLHLQQRRVQRGAFSALKVDVIADEPNPPARHLSDIKEMLSTDGVPEVTRELATEAFTRLAIAEAKVHGESVDSVHFHEVGALDSIGDIVGVCEAIRTLMITQATSSKVAVGAGTIQTMHGTLTVPPPAVAELARGWEIEAGGPEDVGELCTPTGMTLIRTICSAVGDIPSMQMQAVGFGAGTRVRKDRAGLLRVVLGTKSSFKTTEKTLITGEDEYSEGDTVVQIEANVDDLDPRVWPAVIDRLMDAGAVDAWLTPIVMKKGRPAHVCSALAKKEHVQSVTEALLAHTSTIGVRVSAPAHRRVLKREWHTVQVDGHPVRIKVSGDGEESTIQQATAEYVDVEELADLLNVPQRIALARAQNIAWENGLYPGAPWPTSDGEDQT
;
A
#
# COMPACT_ATOMS: atom_id res chain seq x y z
N MET A 1 -16.31 -29.56 -24.48
CA MET A 1 -14.99 -29.01 -24.88
C MET A 1 -13.96 -29.60 -23.93
N VAL A 2 -12.73 -29.83 -24.38
CA VAL A 2 -11.69 -30.52 -23.61
C VAL A 2 -10.55 -29.52 -23.36
N THR A 3 -10.03 -29.42 -22.14
CA THR A 3 -8.85 -28.60 -21.80
C THR A 3 -7.57 -29.19 -22.41
N ALA A 4 -6.45 -28.44 -22.37
CA ALA A 4 -5.17 -28.90 -22.91
C ALA A 4 -4.66 -30.22 -22.28
N ASP A 5 -5.11 -30.55 -21.06
CA ASP A 5 -4.79 -31.80 -20.33
C ASP A 5 -5.80 -32.94 -20.58
N GLY A 6 -6.79 -32.77 -21.46
CA GLY A 6 -7.73 -33.83 -21.82
C GLY A 6 -8.98 -33.93 -20.94
N ALA A 7 -9.20 -33.01 -20.00
CA ALA A 7 -10.38 -33.04 -19.12
C ALA A 7 -11.63 -32.45 -19.80
N GLU A 8 -12.79 -33.08 -19.63
CA GLU A 8 -14.06 -32.52 -20.07
C GLU A 8 -14.42 -31.29 -19.22
N VAL A 9 -14.57 -30.14 -19.88
CA VAL A 9 -15.08 -28.92 -19.25
C VAL A 9 -16.60 -29.02 -19.16
N PRO A 10 -17.20 -29.00 -17.95
CA PRO A 10 -18.65 -28.97 -17.79
C PRO A 10 -19.24 -27.73 -18.44
N GLU A 11 -20.44 -27.85 -19.00
CA GLU A 11 -21.16 -26.73 -19.62
C GLU A 11 -21.42 -25.59 -18.61
N GLY A 12 -21.45 -24.36 -19.12
CA GLY A 12 -21.60 -23.14 -18.37
C GLY A 12 -21.87 -21.97 -19.31
N GLU A 13 -22.08 -20.80 -18.73
CA GLU A 13 -22.38 -19.59 -19.48
C GLU A 13 -21.12 -19.08 -20.17
N ARG A 14 -21.16 -19.02 -21.51
CA ARG A 14 -20.13 -18.38 -22.32
C ARG A 14 -20.25 -16.87 -22.18
N ILE A 15 -19.13 -16.21 -21.91
CA ILE A 15 -19.04 -14.75 -21.87
C ILE A 15 -18.56 -14.29 -23.23
N GLU A 16 -19.41 -13.58 -23.96
CA GLU A 16 -19.05 -13.06 -25.28
C GLU A 16 -18.19 -11.80 -25.18
N PRO A 17 -17.22 -11.60 -26.08
CA PRO A 17 -16.48 -10.35 -26.20
C PRO A 17 -17.43 -9.16 -26.35
N GLY A 18 -17.26 -8.17 -25.47
CA GLY A 18 -18.05 -6.95 -25.44
C GLY A 18 -17.20 -5.69 -25.66
N LYS A 19 -17.59 -4.60 -25.02
CA LYS A 19 -16.79 -3.36 -25.04
C LYS A 19 -15.64 -3.47 -24.04
N LEU A 20 -14.47 -2.96 -24.42
CA LEU A 20 -13.40 -2.76 -23.45
C LEU A 20 -13.88 -1.81 -22.34
N TRP A 21 -13.62 -2.21 -21.11
CA TRP A 21 -13.95 -1.43 -19.94
C TRP A 21 -13.11 -0.13 -19.90
N GLN A 22 -13.78 0.97 -19.56
CA GLN A 22 -13.20 2.31 -19.43
C GLN A 22 -13.43 2.85 -18.01
N PRO A 23 -12.42 3.49 -17.39
CA PRO A 23 -12.55 4.07 -16.07
C PRO A 23 -13.54 5.24 -16.04
N SER A 24 -14.30 5.35 -14.95
CA SER A 24 -15.16 6.48 -14.64
C SER A 24 -14.43 7.54 -13.81
N LEU A 25 -14.88 8.80 -13.84
CA LEU A 25 -14.28 9.90 -13.07
C LEU A 25 -14.41 9.72 -11.53
N ASN A 26 -15.29 8.84 -11.07
CA ASN A 26 -15.56 8.60 -9.64
C ASN A 26 -14.93 7.30 -9.14
N ASP A 27 -14.06 6.71 -9.94
CA ASP A 27 -13.47 5.43 -9.61
C ASP A 27 -12.31 5.62 -8.62
N ASP A 28 -12.57 5.26 -7.37
CA ASP A 28 -11.56 5.29 -6.31
C ASP A 28 -10.55 4.16 -6.47
N GLN A 29 -9.29 4.45 -6.10
CA GLN A 29 -8.22 3.46 -6.05
C GLN A 29 -8.58 2.30 -5.10
N GLN A 30 -8.49 1.06 -5.61
CA GLN A 30 -8.85 -0.13 -4.83
C GLN A 30 -7.65 -0.84 -4.23
N ILE A 31 -7.86 -1.39 -3.03
CA ILE A 31 -6.99 -2.35 -2.35
C ILE A 31 -7.55 -3.75 -2.58
N LEU A 32 -6.67 -4.66 -2.96
CA LEU A 32 -6.93 -6.09 -3.06
C LEU A 32 -6.20 -6.85 -1.94
N TRP A 33 -6.90 -7.73 -1.25
CA TRP A 33 -6.27 -8.75 -0.41
C TRP A 33 -6.67 -10.14 -0.91
N ILE A 34 -5.68 -11.00 -1.15
CA ILE A 34 -5.86 -12.36 -1.67
C ILE A 34 -5.62 -13.36 -0.54
N ASP A 35 -6.64 -14.16 -0.24
CA ASP A 35 -6.53 -15.33 0.64
C ASP A 35 -6.16 -16.57 -0.18
N ALA A 36 -4.88 -16.92 -0.13
CA ALA A 36 -4.29 -18.07 -0.83
C ALA A 36 -4.03 -19.26 0.12
N THR A 37 -4.69 -19.31 1.28
CA THR A 37 -4.50 -20.37 2.29
C THR A 37 -5.04 -21.75 1.86
N GLU A 38 -5.88 -21.82 0.84
CA GLU A 38 -6.29 -23.09 0.20
C GLU A 38 -5.60 -23.36 -1.15
N GLY A 39 -4.63 -22.52 -1.53
CA GLY A 39 -3.92 -22.60 -2.79
C GLY A 39 -4.30 -21.49 -3.77
N ALA A 40 -3.65 -21.51 -4.93
CA ALA A 40 -3.86 -20.51 -5.97
C ALA A 40 -3.50 -21.06 -7.35
N SER A 41 -4.37 -20.81 -8.32
CA SER A 41 -4.16 -21.02 -9.75
C SER A 41 -4.74 -19.85 -10.54
N GLY A 42 -4.37 -19.73 -11.81
CA GLY A 42 -4.84 -18.64 -12.67
C GLY A 42 -6.36 -18.57 -12.77
N ASP A 43 -7.00 -19.67 -13.11
CA ASP A 43 -8.46 -19.82 -13.14
C ASP A 43 -9.17 -19.50 -11.81
N MET A 44 -8.60 -19.91 -10.67
CA MET A 44 -9.12 -19.60 -9.33
C MET A 44 -9.08 -18.10 -9.07
N LEU A 45 -7.95 -17.46 -9.37
CA LEU A 45 -7.81 -16.03 -9.15
C LEU A 45 -8.71 -15.22 -10.11
N LEU A 46 -8.79 -15.63 -11.38
CA LEU A 46 -9.68 -15.02 -12.37
C LEU A 46 -11.15 -15.10 -11.94
N ALA A 47 -11.60 -16.29 -11.52
CA ALA A 47 -12.95 -16.49 -11.04
C ALA A 47 -13.26 -15.65 -9.79
N ALA A 48 -12.31 -15.56 -8.86
CA ALA A 48 -12.48 -14.76 -7.65
C ALA A 48 -12.59 -13.27 -7.97
N LEU A 49 -11.77 -12.75 -8.88
CA LEU A 49 -11.81 -11.33 -9.28
C LEU A 49 -13.08 -10.99 -10.07
N ILE A 50 -13.53 -11.85 -10.98
CA ILE A 50 -14.83 -11.67 -11.68
C ILE A 50 -15.98 -11.67 -10.67
N GLU A 51 -15.99 -12.59 -9.71
CA GLU A 51 -17.03 -12.60 -8.67
C GLU A 51 -16.99 -11.34 -7.79
N ALA A 52 -15.81 -10.77 -7.57
CA ALA A 52 -15.63 -9.52 -6.83
C ALA A 52 -15.99 -8.27 -7.64
N GLY A 53 -16.30 -8.40 -8.93
CA GLY A 53 -16.81 -7.31 -9.78
C GLY A 53 -15.95 -6.91 -10.97
N ALA A 54 -14.93 -7.70 -11.33
CA ALA A 54 -14.15 -7.42 -12.55
C ALA A 54 -15.04 -7.54 -13.80
N ASP A 55 -14.75 -6.71 -14.82
CA ASP A 55 -15.56 -6.66 -16.05
C ASP A 55 -15.23 -7.84 -16.96
N ALA A 56 -16.10 -8.86 -16.93
CA ALA A 56 -15.88 -10.12 -17.64
C ALA A 56 -15.98 -9.99 -19.16
N GLU A 57 -16.75 -9.03 -19.68
CA GLU A 57 -16.83 -8.75 -21.12
C GLU A 57 -15.53 -8.15 -21.64
N SER A 58 -14.92 -7.22 -20.89
CA SER A 58 -13.62 -6.65 -21.20
C SER A 58 -12.52 -7.72 -21.19
N ILE A 59 -12.56 -8.64 -20.22
CA ILE A 59 -11.67 -9.81 -20.17
C ILE A 59 -11.84 -10.66 -21.43
N ALA A 60 -13.07 -11.05 -21.79
CA ALA A 60 -13.33 -11.82 -22.99
C ALA A 60 -12.85 -11.11 -24.27
N THR A 61 -13.00 -9.78 -24.35
CA THR A 61 -12.50 -8.97 -25.47
C THR A 61 -10.98 -8.98 -25.59
N VAL A 62 -10.26 -8.89 -24.47
CA VAL A 62 -8.79 -8.99 -24.49
C VAL A 62 -8.35 -10.39 -24.93
N LEU A 63 -9.01 -11.44 -24.44
CA LEU A 63 -8.72 -12.83 -24.83
C LEU A 63 -8.96 -13.08 -26.32
N GLU A 64 -10.06 -12.57 -26.87
CA GLU A 64 -10.35 -12.63 -28.31
C GLU A 64 -9.33 -11.82 -29.12
N THR A 65 -8.80 -10.72 -28.59
CA THR A 65 -7.78 -9.90 -29.26
C THR A 65 -6.44 -10.64 -29.39
N ILE A 66 -5.98 -11.31 -28.32
CA ILE A 66 -4.68 -12.00 -28.32
C ILE A 66 -4.71 -13.35 -29.05
N ALA A 67 -5.87 -14.00 -29.14
CA ALA A 67 -6.05 -15.29 -29.80
C ALA A 67 -7.45 -15.42 -30.44
N PRO A 68 -7.68 -14.75 -31.59
CA PRO A 68 -8.99 -14.67 -32.21
C PRO A 68 -9.60 -16.04 -32.54
N ASN A 69 -10.85 -16.26 -32.16
CA ASN A 69 -11.60 -17.52 -32.30
C ASN A 69 -10.92 -18.76 -31.68
N LYS A 70 -9.92 -18.57 -30.83
CA LYS A 70 -9.19 -19.66 -30.18
C LYS A 70 -9.34 -19.67 -28.67
N LEU A 71 -9.72 -18.55 -28.06
CA LEU A 71 -9.93 -18.45 -26.62
C LEU A 71 -11.36 -18.04 -26.30
N HIS A 72 -11.99 -18.79 -25.41
CA HIS A 72 -13.34 -18.51 -24.95
C HIS A 72 -13.41 -18.59 -23.43
N LEU A 73 -14.10 -17.62 -22.83
CA LEU A 73 -14.31 -17.57 -21.39
C LEU A 73 -15.67 -18.19 -21.05
N GLN A 74 -15.68 -19.12 -20.10
CA GLN A 74 -16.90 -19.74 -19.62
C GLN A 74 -16.97 -19.62 -18.10
N GLN A 75 -18.15 -19.28 -17.57
CA GLN A 75 -18.38 -19.24 -16.13
C GLN A 75 -19.52 -20.16 -15.71
N ARG A 76 -19.45 -20.65 -14.48
CA ARG A 76 -20.58 -21.35 -13.83
C ARG A 76 -20.51 -21.20 -12.32
N ARG A 77 -21.68 -21.25 -11.68
CA ARG A 77 -21.74 -21.36 -10.23
C ARG A 77 -21.55 -22.80 -9.80
N VAL A 78 -20.67 -23.04 -8.84
CA VAL A 78 -20.41 -24.38 -8.31
C VAL A 78 -20.58 -24.42 -6.79
N GLN A 79 -20.90 -25.61 -6.27
CA GLN A 79 -20.88 -25.88 -4.84
C GLN A 79 -19.56 -26.55 -4.46
N ARG A 80 -18.94 -26.08 -3.37
CA ARG A 80 -17.71 -26.59 -2.78
C ARG A 80 -17.92 -26.77 -1.28
N GLY A 81 -18.21 -28.01 -0.88
CA GLY A 81 -18.70 -28.28 0.47
C GLY A 81 -20.01 -27.53 0.73
N ALA A 82 -20.01 -26.62 1.71
CA ALA A 82 -21.15 -25.77 2.05
C ALA A 82 -21.14 -24.39 1.37
N PHE A 83 -20.15 -24.12 0.52
CA PHE A 83 -19.92 -22.80 -0.08
C PHE A 83 -20.31 -22.78 -1.55
N SER A 84 -20.96 -21.68 -1.95
CA SER A 84 -21.18 -21.33 -3.35
C SER A 84 -20.02 -20.47 -3.84
N ALA A 85 -19.48 -20.76 -5.02
CA ALA A 85 -18.33 -20.07 -5.59
C ALA A 85 -18.46 -19.96 -7.12
N LEU A 86 -17.79 -18.98 -7.72
CA LEU A 86 -17.67 -18.91 -9.17
C LEU A 86 -16.56 -19.85 -9.65
N LYS A 87 -16.82 -20.61 -10.70
CA LYS A 87 -15.78 -21.31 -11.47
C LYS A 87 -15.73 -20.67 -12.84
N VAL A 88 -14.54 -20.26 -13.24
CA VAL A 88 -14.25 -19.78 -14.59
C VAL A 88 -13.31 -20.77 -15.24
N ASP A 89 -13.54 -21.02 -16.53
CA ASP A 89 -12.65 -21.81 -17.37
C ASP A 89 -12.31 -20.98 -18.61
N VAL A 90 -11.02 -20.85 -18.88
CA VAL A 90 -10.49 -20.36 -20.15
C VAL A 90 -10.33 -21.57 -21.06
N ILE A 91 -11.08 -21.60 -22.14
CA ILE A 91 -11.12 -22.74 -23.06
C ILE A 91 -10.35 -22.38 -24.33
N ALA A 92 -9.33 -23.16 -24.64
CA ALA A 92 -8.54 -23.04 -25.85
C ALA A 92 -9.02 -24.02 -26.94
N ASP A 93 -9.34 -23.51 -28.13
CA ASP A 93 -9.53 -24.32 -29.34
C ASP A 93 -8.18 -24.46 -30.09
N GLU A 94 -7.28 -25.24 -29.49
CA GLU A 94 -5.97 -25.55 -30.07
C GLU A 94 -5.60 -27.03 -29.85
N PRO A 95 -6.05 -27.94 -30.72
CA PRO A 95 -5.91 -29.40 -30.53
C PRO A 95 -4.46 -29.91 -30.42
N ASN A 96 -3.48 -29.12 -30.88
CA ASN A 96 -2.05 -29.40 -30.78
C ASN A 96 -1.33 -28.09 -30.45
N PRO A 97 -1.24 -27.70 -29.17
CA PRO A 97 -0.62 -26.44 -28.80
C PRO A 97 0.88 -26.47 -29.16
N PRO A 98 1.39 -25.47 -29.91
CA PRO A 98 2.82 -25.36 -30.14
C PRO A 98 3.54 -25.00 -28.83
N ALA A 99 4.80 -25.40 -28.71
CA ALA A 99 5.66 -24.84 -27.68
C ALA A 99 5.84 -23.35 -27.96
N ARG A 100 5.48 -22.49 -27.00
CA ARG A 100 5.63 -21.04 -27.09
C ARG A 100 6.80 -20.57 -26.24
N HIS A 101 7.54 -19.61 -26.77
CA HIS A 101 8.56 -18.84 -26.07
C HIS A 101 7.99 -17.56 -25.48
N LEU A 102 8.75 -16.93 -24.58
CA LEU A 102 8.41 -15.61 -24.05
C LEU A 102 8.25 -14.55 -25.16
N SER A 103 9.01 -14.65 -26.25
CA SER A 103 8.89 -13.75 -27.41
C SER A 103 7.52 -13.84 -28.07
N ASP A 104 7.02 -15.05 -28.25
CA ASP A 104 5.74 -15.30 -28.93
C ASP A 104 4.59 -14.72 -28.11
N ILE A 105 4.66 -14.87 -26.78
CA ILE A 105 3.66 -14.31 -25.85
C ILE A 105 3.74 -12.78 -25.85
N LYS A 106 4.93 -12.20 -25.84
CA LYS A 106 5.10 -10.73 -25.95
C LYS A 106 4.52 -10.20 -27.26
N GLU A 107 4.72 -10.90 -28.37
CA GLU A 107 4.13 -10.54 -29.66
C GLU A 107 2.60 -10.58 -29.61
N MET A 108 2.01 -11.64 -29.04
CA MET A 108 0.56 -11.72 -28.82
C MET A 108 0.04 -10.53 -28.01
N LEU A 109 0.73 -10.15 -26.93
CA LEU A 109 0.36 -9.04 -26.05
C LEU A 109 0.57 -7.66 -26.69
N SER A 110 1.46 -7.55 -27.68
CA SER A 110 1.71 -6.32 -28.43
C SER A 110 0.63 -5.98 -29.47
N THR A 111 -0.36 -6.85 -29.65
CA THR A 111 -1.49 -6.63 -30.57
C THR A 111 -2.29 -5.38 -30.20
N ASP A 112 -2.67 -4.59 -31.21
CA ASP A 112 -3.55 -3.43 -31.04
C ASP A 112 -4.90 -3.87 -30.44
N GLY A 113 -5.33 -3.18 -29.39
CA GLY A 113 -6.56 -3.49 -28.64
C GLY A 113 -6.30 -4.10 -27.27
N VAL A 114 -5.09 -4.56 -26.97
CA VAL A 114 -4.71 -4.95 -25.60
C VAL A 114 -4.41 -3.68 -24.78
N PRO A 115 -5.13 -3.42 -23.67
CA PRO A 115 -4.87 -2.26 -22.82
C PRO A 115 -3.44 -2.25 -22.27
N GLU A 116 -2.84 -1.07 -22.14
CA GLU A 116 -1.45 -0.90 -21.76
C GLU A 116 -1.12 -1.54 -20.40
N VAL A 117 -1.91 -1.21 -19.36
CA VAL A 117 -1.75 -1.78 -18.01
C VAL A 117 -1.82 -3.31 -18.02
N THR A 118 -2.75 -3.88 -18.81
CA THR A 118 -2.91 -5.32 -18.95
C THR A 118 -1.71 -5.95 -19.64
N ARG A 119 -1.22 -5.34 -20.72
CA ARG A 119 -0.02 -5.78 -21.44
C ARG A 119 1.21 -5.74 -20.54
N GLU A 120 1.40 -4.67 -19.77
CA GLU A 120 2.55 -4.52 -18.87
C GLU A 120 2.54 -5.55 -17.75
N LEU A 121 1.40 -5.71 -17.05
CA LEU A 121 1.23 -6.71 -16.00
C LEU A 121 1.42 -8.14 -16.51
N ALA A 122 0.81 -8.48 -17.65
CA ALA A 122 0.95 -9.81 -18.24
C ALA A 122 2.40 -10.07 -18.67
N THR A 123 3.05 -9.09 -19.30
CA THR A 123 4.47 -9.21 -19.69
C THR A 123 5.38 -9.44 -18.49
N GLU A 124 5.14 -8.73 -17.39
CA GLU A 124 5.87 -8.94 -16.13
C GLU A 124 5.62 -10.35 -15.56
N ALA A 125 4.37 -10.81 -15.54
CA ALA A 125 4.01 -12.16 -15.08
C ALA A 125 4.75 -13.23 -15.89
N PHE A 126 4.67 -13.20 -17.22
CA PHE A 126 5.37 -14.16 -18.07
C PHE A 126 6.89 -14.05 -17.95
N THR A 127 7.43 -12.85 -17.75
CA THR A 127 8.87 -12.67 -17.54
C THR A 127 9.33 -13.33 -16.23
N ARG A 128 8.57 -13.18 -15.13
CA ARG A 128 8.85 -13.86 -13.86
C ARG A 128 8.80 -15.38 -13.99
N LEU A 129 7.78 -15.88 -14.66
CA LEU A 129 7.65 -17.30 -14.92
C LEU A 129 8.81 -17.82 -15.79
N ALA A 130 9.16 -17.12 -16.87
CA ALA A 130 10.30 -17.48 -17.73
C ALA A 130 11.61 -17.54 -16.94
N ILE A 131 11.86 -16.58 -16.04
CA ILE A 131 13.05 -16.58 -15.18
C ILE A 131 13.08 -17.79 -14.26
N ALA A 132 11.94 -18.18 -13.68
CA ALA A 132 11.85 -19.36 -12.83
C ALA A 132 12.09 -20.64 -13.63
N GLU A 133 11.42 -20.80 -14.77
CA GLU A 133 11.57 -21.96 -15.65
C GLU A 133 13.00 -22.09 -16.19
N ALA A 134 13.60 -20.99 -16.67
CA ALA A 134 15.00 -20.96 -17.12
C ALA A 134 15.96 -21.50 -16.05
N LYS A 135 15.70 -21.14 -14.79
CA LYS A 135 16.53 -21.58 -13.68
C LYS A 135 16.32 -23.06 -13.32
N VAL A 136 15.08 -23.55 -13.36
CA VAL A 136 14.76 -24.97 -13.14
C VAL A 136 15.40 -25.84 -14.22
N HIS A 137 15.35 -25.39 -15.47
CA HIS A 137 15.83 -26.13 -16.63
C HIS A 137 17.33 -25.91 -16.92
N GLY A 138 17.95 -24.90 -16.32
CA GLY A 138 19.37 -24.59 -16.53
C GLY A 138 19.66 -23.93 -17.88
N GLU A 139 18.70 -23.18 -18.41
CA GLU A 139 18.72 -22.57 -19.73
C GLU A 139 18.67 -21.03 -19.66
N SER A 140 18.74 -20.33 -20.80
CA SER A 140 18.55 -18.88 -20.81
C SER A 140 17.07 -18.54 -20.86
N VAL A 141 16.69 -17.37 -20.35
CA VAL A 141 15.28 -16.89 -20.37
C VAL A 141 14.73 -16.86 -21.81
N ASP A 142 15.55 -16.51 -22.78
CA ASP A 142 15.17 -16.43 -24.19
C ASP A 142 14.96 -17.82 -24.83
N SER A 143 15.55 -18.88 -24.28
CA SER A 143 15.41 -20.25 -24.81
C SER A 143 14.34 -21.08 -24.09
N VAL A 144 13.70 -20.54 -23.04
CA VAL A 144 12.66 -21.26 -22.30
C VAL A 144 11.50 -21.62 -23.22
N HIS A 145 11.14 -22.89 -23.20
CA HIS A 145 9.90 -23.40 -23.78
C HIS A 145 8.88 -23.66 -22.67
N PHE A 146 7.73 -22.98 -22.73
CA PHE A 146 6.66 -23.24 -21.78
C PHE A 146 5.88 -24.49 -22.21
N HIS A 147 6.15 -25.63 -21.55
CA HIS A 147 5.50 -26.90 -21.87
C HIS A 147 4.06 -26.99 -21.34
N GLU A 148 3.84 -26.61 -20.08
CA GLU A 148 2.51 -26.64 -19.45
C GLU A 148 1.84 -25.26 -19.48
N VAL A 149 2.64 -24.19 -19.35
CA VAL A 149 2.12 -22.81 -19.24
C VAL A 149 2.07 -22.07 -20.59
N GLY A 150 2.57 -22.68 -21.66
CA GLY A 150 2.57 -22.12 -23.02
C GLY A 150 1.30 -22.43 -23.81
N ALA A 151 0.41 -23.25 -23.25
CA ALA A 151 -0.89 -23.50 -23.80
C ALA A 151 -1.76 -22.24 -23.71
N LEU A 152 -2.64 -22.04 -24.70
CA LEU A 152 -3.44 -20.83 -24.80
C LEU A 152 -4.36 -20.62 -23.59
N ASP A 153 -4.87 -21.69 -22.98
CA ASP A 153 -5.71 -21.62 -21.77
C ASP A 153 -4.95 -21.01 -20.59
N SER A 154 -3.73 -21.47 -20.33
CA SER A 154 -2.84 -20.90 -19.31
C SER A 154 -2.43 -19.47 -19.61
N ILE A 155 -2.24 -19.14 -20.89
CA ILE A 155 -1.98 -17.76 -21.30
C ILE A 155 -3.19 -16.88 -21.00
N GLY A 156 -4.38 -17.34 -21.36
CA GLY A 156 -5.62 -16.62 -21.13
C GLY A 156 -5.98 -16.49 -19.65
N ASP A 157 -5.62 -17.45 -18.80
CA ASP A 157 -5.72 -17.32 -17.35
C ASP A 157 -4.91 -16.13 -16.83
N ILE A 158 -3.61 -16.06 -17.19
CA ILE A 158 -2.73 -14.98 -16.74
C ILE A 158 -3.20 -13.63 -17.28
N VAL A 159 -3.45 -13.55 -18.58
CA VAL A 159 -3.90 -12.30 -19.22
C VAL A 159 -5.26 -11.87 -18.69
N GLY A 160 -6.17 -12.81 -18.48
CA GLY A 160 -7.49 -12.55 -17.92
C GLY A 160 -7.41 -11.98 -16.51
N VAL A 161 -6.52 -12.50 -15.66
CA VAL A 161 -6.27 -11.93 -14.33
C VAL A 161 -5.68 -10.53 -14.44
N CYS A 162 -4.71 -10.28 -15.33
CA CYS A 162 -4.14 -8.95 -15.52
C CYS A 162 -5.19 -7.93 -15.97
N GLU A 163 -6.11 -8.33 -16.85
CA GLU A 163 -7.25 -7.50 -17.25
C GLU A 163 -8.24 -7.30 -16.10
N ALA A 164 -8.51 -8.33 -15.30
CA ALA A 164 -9.37 -8.21 -14.12
C ALA A 164 -8.79 -7.20 -13.10
N ILE A 165 -7.47 -7.21 -12.88
CA ILE A 165 -6.76 -6.23 -12.05
C ILE A 165 -6.93 -4.81 -12.60
N ARG A 166 -6.85 -4.63 -13.93
CA ARG A 166 -7.06 -3.32 -14.57
C ARG A 166 -8.49 -2.82 -14.40
N THR A 167 -9.48 -3.67 -14.65
CA THR A 167 -10.91 -3.28 -14.61
C THR A 167 -11.41 -3.00 -13.19
N LEU A 168 -10.78 -3.61 -12.18
CA LEU A 168 -11.01 -3.30 -10.78
C LEU A 168 -10.18 -2.10 -10.27
N MET A 169 -9.27 -1.56 -11.08
CA MET A 169 -8.35 -0.46 -10.71
C MET A 169 -7.61 -0.72 -9.40
N ILE A 170 -7.10 -1.94 -9.26
CA ILE A 170 -6.29 -2.30 -8.10
C ILE A 170 -4.99 -1.50 -8.14
N THR A 171 -4.73 -0.75 -7.07
CA THR A 171 -3.51 0.06 -6.92
C THR A 171 -2.57 -0.51 -5.87
N GLN A 172 -3.11 -1.30 -4.95
CA GLN A 172 -2.36 -1.98 -3.92
C GLN A 172 -2.93 -3.38 -3.75
N ALA A 173 -2.06 -4.39 -3.81
CA ALA A 173 -2.45 -5.76 -3.52
C ALA A 173 -1.51 -6.42 -2.52
N THR A 174 -2.09 -7.22 -1.63
CA THR A 174 -1.37 -8.05 -0.64
C THR A 174 -1.99 -9.44 -0.63
N SER A 175 -1.29 -10.42 -0.09
CA SER A 175 -1.85 -11.77 0.08
C SER A 175 -1.54 -12.37 1.44
N SER A 176 -2.31 -13.38 1.82
CA SER A 176 -1.92 -14.29 2.89
C SER A 176 -0.65 -15.07 2.53
N LYS A 177 -0.18 -15.90 3.46
CA LYS A 177 0.72 -17.00 3.11
C LYS A 177 0.08 -17.86 2.02
N VAL A 178 0.91 -18.41 1.13
CA VAL A 178 0.43 -19.26 0.03
C VAL A 178 0.55 -20.73 0.42
N ALA A 179 -0.58 -21.45 0.41
CA ALA A 179 -0.58 -22.89 0.54
C ALA A 179 -0.11 -23.55 -0.77
N VAL A 180 1.08 -24.14 -0.76
CA VAL A 180 1.67 -24.73 -1.97
C VAL A 180 1.28 -26.19 -2.21
N GLY A 181 0.83 -26.89 -1.17
CA GLY A 181 0.51 -28.32 -1.19
C GLY A 181 1.59 -29.18 -0.54
N ALA A 182 1.41 -30.50 -0.66
CA ALA A 182 2.33 -31.50 -0.12
C ALA A 182 2.33 -32.78 -0.97
N GLY A 183 3.34 -33.63 -0.77
CA GLY A 183 3.45 -34.92 -1.44
C GLY A 183 4.05 -34.83 -2.83
N THR A 184 3.42 -35.52 -3.79
CA THR A 184 3.92 -35.64 -5.17
C THR A 184 2.81 -35.47 -6.20
N ILE A 185 3.16 -34.98 -7.38
CA ILE A 185 2.28 -34.90 -8.56
C ILE A 185 2.89 -35.60 -9.76
N GLN A 186 2.04 -36.01 -10.71
CA GLN A 186 2.46 -36.54 -12.01
C GLN A 186 2.37 -35.42 -13.05
N THR A 187 3.46 -35.18 -13.76
CA THR A 187 3.59 -34.12 -14.78
C THR A 187 4.19 -34.71 -16.06
N MET A 188 4.32 -33.89 -17.11
CA MET A 188 5.08 -34.30 -18.30
C MET A 188 6.57 -34.55 -18.00
N HIS A 189 7.07 -33.97 -16.90
CA HIS A 189 8.43 -34.17 -16.39
C HIS A 189 8.54 -35.38 -15.45
N GLY A 190 7.50 -36.22 -15.38
CA GLY A 190 7.41 -37.36 -14.48
C GLY A 190 6.87 -36.98 -13.10
N THR A 191 7.22 -37.79 -12.10
CA THR A 191 6.78 -37.56 -10.72
C THR A 191 7.62 -36.47 -10.07
N LEU A 192 6.96 -35.38 -9.65
CA LEU A 192 7.60 -34.25 -8.96
C LEU A 192 7.12 -34.16 -7.51
N THR A 193 8.00 -33.70 -6.61
CA THR A 193 7.62 -33.31 -5.25
C THR A 193 6.87 -31.98 -5.26
N VAL A 194 5.99 -31.78 -4.29
CA VAL A 194 5.27 -30.52 -4.09
C VAL A 194 5.97 -29.68 -3.00
N PRO A 195 6.21 -28.38 -3.22
CA PRO A 195 5.92 -27.62 -4.44
C PRO A 195 6.79 -28.06 -5.63
N PRO A 196 6.24 -28.07 -6.86
CA PRO A 196 7.03 -28.31 -8.07
C PRO A 196 8.17 -27.29 -8.21
N PRO A 197 9.25 -27.61 -8.94
CA PRO A 197 10.44 -26.77 -9.01
C PRO A 197 10.16 -25.31 -9.41
N ALA A 198 9.31 -25.07 -10.41
CA ALA A 198 8.96 -23.71 -10.85
C ALA A 198 8.24 -22.91 -9.74
N VAL A 199 7.30 -23.54 -9.04
CA VAL A 199 6.60 -22.94 -7.89
C VAL A 199 7.58 -22.63 -6.76
N ALA A 200 8.49 -23.56 -6.45
CA ALA A 200 9.52 -23.35 -5.43
C ALA A 200 10.45 -22.17 -5.77
N GLU A 201 10.81 -22.03 -7.04
CA GLU A 201 11.66 -20.94 -7.53
C GLU A 201 10.94 -19.57 -7.47
N LEU A 202 9.67 -19.52 -7.88
CA LEU A 202 8.80 -18.33 -7.80
C LEU A 202 8.53 -17.91 -6.35
N ALA A 203 8.42 -18.88 -5.44
CA ALA A 203 8.10 -18.66 -4.04
C ALA A 203 9.25 -18.10 -3.19
N ARG A 204 10.46 -18.01 -3.72
CA ARG A 204 11.60 -17.48 -2.94
C ARG A 204 11.36 -16.05 -2.48
N GLY A 205 11.54 -15.85 -1.18
CA GLY A 205 11.28 -14.58 -0.51
C GLY A 205 9.80 -14.29 -0.24
N TRP A 206 8.90 -15.24 -0.50
CA TRP A 206 7.49 -15.18 -0.14
C TRP A 206 7.20 -16.18 0.98
N GLU A 207 6.25 -15.87 1.86
CA GLU A 207 5.84 -16.82 2.89
C GLU A 207 4.90 -17.88 2.30
N ILE A 208 5.26 -19.15 2.52
CA ILE A 208 4.50 -20.31 2.06
C ILE A 208 4.23 -21.28 3.19
N GLU A 209 3.22 -22.12 3.00
CA GLU A 209 2.94 -23.27 3.84
C GLU A 209 2.52 -24.48 3.00
N ALA A 210 2.63 -25.69 3.55
CA ALA A 210 2.22 -26.90 2.82
C ALA A 210 0.70 -26.94 2.59
N GLY A 211 -0.10 -26.43 3.55
CA GLY A 211 -1.53 -26.29 3.38
C GLY A 211 -2.30 -27.60 3.21
N GLY A 212 -2.03 -28.66 3.97
CA GLY A 212 -2.82 -29.90 3.88
C GLY A 212 -2.08 -31.15 4.36
N PRO A 213 -2.73 -32.33 4.29
CA PRO A 213 -2.07 -33.62 4.53
C PRO A 213 -1.10 -33.97 3.39
N GLU A 214 -0.22 -34.95 3.61
CA GLU A 214 0.83 -35.35 2.65
C GLU A 214 0.30 -35.78 1.27
N ASP A 215 -0.94 -36.27 1.17
CA ASP A 215 -1.56 -36.73 -0.07
C ASP A 215 -2.35 -35.65 -0.83
N VAL A 216 -2.32 -34.40 -0.36
CA VAL A 216 -3.10 -33.30 -0.95
C VAL A 216 -2.66 -32.96 -2.39
N GLY A 217 -1.39 -33.22 -2.72
CA GLY A 217 -0.78 -32.86 -4.00
C GLY A 217 -0.56 -31.35 -4.12
N GLU A 218 -0.47 -30.87 -5.34
CA GLU A 218 -0.30 -29.44 -5.64
C GLU A 218 -1.57 -28.64 -5.29
N LEU A 219 -1.38 -27.51 -4.60
CA LEU A 219 -2.41 -26.52 -4.30
C LEU A 219 -2.15 -25.17 -4.95
N CYS A 220 -0.87 -24.81 -5.11
CA CYS A 220 -0.49 -23.62 -5.86
C CYS A 220 0.23 -24.03 -7.14
N THR A 221 -0.32 -23.62 -8.29
CA THR A 221 0.26 -23.89 -9.60
C THR A 221 1.32 -22.83 -9.95
N PRO A 222 2.19 -23.08 -10.96
CA PRO A 222 3.11 -22.07 -11.46
C PRO A 222 2.40 -20.76 -11.86
N THR A 223 1.22 -20.85 -12.49
CA THR A 223 0.41 -19.68 -12.88
C THR A 223 -0.08 -18.90 -11.66
N GLY A 224 -0.64 -19.58 -10.66
CA GLY A 224 -1.13 -18.94 -9.44
C GLY A 224 -0.01 -18.24 -8.66
N MET A 225 1.14 -18.90 -8.48
CA MET A 225 2.27 -18.30 -7.77
C MET A 225 2.85 -17.11 -8.54
N THR A 226 2.93 -17.22 -9.87
CA THR A 226 3.38 -16.12 -10.74
C THR A 226 2.49 -14.89 -10.58
N LEU A 227 1.17 -15.07 -10.63
CA LEU A 227 0.21 -13.98 -10.51
C LEU A 227 0.28 -13.33 -9.13
N ILE A 228 0.31 -14.10 -8.04
CA ILE A 228 0.50 -13.57 -6.69
C ILE A 228 1.79 -12.75 -6.61
N ARG A 229 2.90 -13.27 -7.13
CA ARG A 229 4.21 -12.58 -7.10
C ARG A 229 4.28 -11.36 -8.01
N THR A 230 3.41 -11.27 -9.00
CA THR A 230 3.35 -10.13 -9.92
C THR A 230 2.48 -9.01 -9.34
N ILE A 231 1.35 -9.39 -8.74
CA ILE A 231 0.31 -8.45 -8.30
C ILE A 231 0.57 -7.97 -6.86
N CYS A 232 0.95 -8.87 -5.95
CA CYS A 232 1.06 -8.55 -4.53
C CYS A 232 2.44 -8.00 -4.16
N SER A 233 2.45 -6.93 -3.36
CA SER A 233 3.69 -6.30 -2.87
C SER A 233 4.18 -6.87 -1.53
N ALA A 234 3.28 -7.46 -0.74
CA ALA A 234 3.63 -8.02 0.57
C ALA A 234 2.70 -9.20 0.96
N VAL A 235 3.22 -10.00 1.90
CA VAL A 235 2.44 -10.98 2.67
C VAL A 235 1.90 -10.32 3.93
N GLY A 236 0.65 -10.57 4.28
CA GLY A 236 0.08 -10.16 5.54
C GLY A 236 -1.37 -10.59 5.74
N ASP A 237 -1.88 -10.30 6.93
CA ASP A 237 -3.31 -10.38 7.21
C ASP A 237 -4.09 -9.37 6.35
N ILE A 238 -5.42 -9.50 6.34
CA ILE A 238 -6.29 -8.55 5.68
C ILE A 238 -6.00 -7.11 6.17
N PRO A 239 -5.66 -6.16 5.27
CA PRO A 239 -5.31 -4.80 5.68
C PRO A 239 -6.54 -4.06 6.23
N SER A 240 -6.30 -2.99 6.98
CA SER A 240 -7.39 -2.08 7.38
C SER A 240 -7.97 -1.40 6.14
N MET A 241 -9.19 -1.78 5.78
CA MET A 241 -9.90 -1.27 4.61
C MET A 241 -11.40 -1.23 4.84
N GLN A 242 -12.11 -0.36 4.12
CA GLN A 242 -13.56 -0.45 4.01
C GLN A 242 -13.86 -1.47 2.92
N MET A 243 -14.24 -2.69 3.34
CA MET A 243 -14.56 -3.78 2.42
C MET A 243 -15.77 -3.40 1.55
N GLN A 244 -15.59 -3.50 0.23
CA GLN A 244 -16.60 -3.19 -0.78
C GLN A 244 -17.16 -4.46 -1.42
N ALA A 245 -16.30 -5.44 -1.72
CA ALA A 245 -16.68 -6.67 -2.38
C ALA A 245 -15.81 -7.85 -1.92
N VAL A 246 -16.33 -9.05 -2.13
CA VAL A 246 -15.64 -10.33 -1.89
C VAL A 246 -15.97 -11.27 -3.04
N GLY A 247 -14.98 -12.04 -3.48
CA GLY A 247 -15.17 -13.06 -4.51
C GLY A 247 -14.51 -14.38 -4.13
N PHE A 248 -15.10 -15.49 -4.56
CA PHE A 248 -14.67 -16.86 -4.27
C PHE A 248 -14.48 -17.64 -5.56
N GLY A 249 -13.23 -17.81 -5.97
CA GLY A 249 -12.86 -18.57 -7.15
C GLY A 249 -12.64 -20.04 -6.83
N ALA A 250 -13.40 -20.92 -7.47
CA ALA A 250 -13.27 -22.36 -7.33
C ALA A 250 -12.23 -22.93 -8.31
N GLY A 251 -11.35 -23.81 -7.81
CA GLY A 251 -10.44 -24.57 -8.67
C GLY A 251 -11.11 -25.78 -9.31
N THR A 252 -10.45 -26.36 -10.31
CA THR A 252 -10.93 -27.58 -11.00
C THR A 252 -10.95 -28.79 -10.08
N ARG A 253 -9.94 -28.95 -9.22
CA ARG A 253 -9.77 -30.13 -8.38
C ARG A 253 -10.65 -30.07 -7.13
N VAL A 254 -11.73 -30.85 -7.12
CA VAL A 254 -12.63 -30.98 -5.96
C VAL A 254 -12.06 -32.00 -4.99
N ARG A 255 -11.95 -31.63 -3.71
CA ARG A 255 -11.46 -32.49 -2.64
C ARG A 255 -12.50 -32.57 -1.52
N LYS A 256 -12.44 -33.64 -0.71
CA LYS A 256 -13.42 -33.87 0.36
C LYS A 256 -13.08 -33.14 1.67
N ASP A 257 -11.80 -32.89 1.89
CA ASP A 257 -11.24 -32.28 3.10
C ASP A 257 -11.18 -30.75 3.04
N ARG A 258 -11.43 -30.15 1.88
CA ARG A 258 -11.30 -28.71 1.63
C ARG A 258 -12.22 -28.21 0.53
N ALA A 259 -12.49 -26.92 0.52
CA ALA A 259 -13.39 -26.33 -0.47
C ALA A 259 -12.69 -26.13 -1.84
N GLY A 260 -11.36 -25.97 -1.87
CA GLY A 260 -10.61 -25.67 -3.08
C GLY A 260 -10.98 -24.29 -3.63
N LEU A 261 -11.06 -23.30 -2.74
CA LEU A 261 -11.48 -21.93 -3.03
C LEU A 261 -10.33 -20.95 -2.79
N LEU A 262 -10.15 -20.01 -3.70
CA LEU A 262 -9.39 -18.80 -3.46
C LEU A 262 -10.36 -17.66 -3.18
N ARG A 263 -10.10 -16.88 -2.13
CA ARG A 263 -10.92 -15.70 -1.82
C ARG A 263 -10.14 -14.44 -2.11
N VAL A 264 -10.81 -13.47 -2.73
CA VAL A 264 -10.32 -12.09 -2.82
C VAL A 264 -11.24 -11.18 -2.04
N VAL A 265 -10.67 -10.17 -1.40
CA VAL A 265 -11.41 -9.11 -0.73
C VAL A 265 -10.97 -7.78 -1.32
N LEU A 266 -11.95 -7.02 -1.79
CA LEU A 266 -11.76 -5.68 -2.32
C LEU A 266 -12.24 -4.65 -1.32
N GLY A 267 -11.51 -3.56 -1.22
CA GLY A 267 -11.93 -2.42 -0.43
C GLY A 267 -11.15 -1.17 -0.79
N THR A 268 -11.55 -0.05 -0.21
CA THR A 268 -10.79 1.19 -0.27
C THR A 268 -10.00 1.36 1.02
N LYS A 269 -8.94 2.18 1.00
CA LYS A 269 -8.24 2.57 2.24
C LYS A 269 -9.28 2.99 3.25
N SER A 270 -9.24 2.35 4.41
CA SER A 270 -10.21 2.67 5.43
C SER A 270 -9.95 4.09 5.92
N SER A 271 -10.74 5.04 5.44
CA SER A 271 -11.04 6.24 6.19
C SER A 271 -12.08 5.86 7.24
N PHE A 272 -11.71 4.97 8.16
CA PHE A 272 -12.41 4.94 9.44
C PHE A 272 -12.17 6.32 10.05
N LYS A 273 -13.13 7.23 9.79
CA LYS A 273 -13.45 8.33 10.68
C LYS A 273 -13.70 7.64 12.01
N THR A 274 -12.68 7.59 12.85
CA THR A 274 -12.84 7.11 14.20
C THR A 274 -13.86 8.06 14.80
N THR A 275 -15.11 7.63 14.88
CA THR A 275 -16.08 8.18 15.82
C THR A 275 -15.71 7.67 17.22
N GLU A 276 -14.41 7.69 17.56
CA GLU A 276 -14.06 8.10 18.88
C GLU A 276 -14.47 9.57 18.92
N LYS A 277 -15.58 9.83 19.61
CA LYS A 277 -15.83 11.14 20.20
C LYS A 277 -14.63 11.45 21.10
N THR A 278 -13.55 11.94 20.51
CA THR A 278 -12.42 12.50 21.24
C THR A 278 -13.00 13.68 22.00
N LEU A 279 -12.86 13.65 23.32
CA LEU A 279 -13.39 14.61 24.30
C LEU A 279 -12.97 16.08 24.06
N ILE A 280 -12.28 16.39 22.97
CA ILE A 280 -11.51 17.62 22.82
C ILE A 280 -12.10 18.59 21.78
N THR A 281 -12.87 18.17 20.77
CA THR A 281 -13.76 19.10 20.03
C THR A 281 -14.82 18.40 19.21
N GLY A 282 -16.07 18.88 19.33
CA GLY A 282 -17.15 18.52 18.41
C GLY A 282 -16.81 19.00 17.00
N GLU A 283 -17.10 18.12 16.04
CA GLU A 283 -17.13 18.37 14.59
C GLU A 283 -15.89 19.09 14.04
N ASP A 284 -14.89 18.32 13.60
CA ASP A 284 -14.10 18.60 12.39
C ASP A 284 -13.21 17.41 12.02
N GLU A 285 -13.03 17.20 10.71
CA GLU A 285 -12.18 16.19 10.10
C GLU A 285 -10.70 16.53 10.31
N TYR A 286 -9.93 15.64 10.96
CA TYR A 286 -8.48 15.79 11.05
C TYR A 286 -7.84 15.46 9.69
N SER A 287 -7.04 16.39 9.15
CA SER A 287 -6.31 16.18 7.89
C SER A 287 -5.13 15.22 8.10
N GLU A 288 -4.69 14.51 7.06
CA GLU A 288 -3.53 13.61 7.11
C GLU A 288 -2.23 14.34 7.53
N GLY A 289 -2.18 15.67 7.38
CA GLY A 289 -1.09 16.55 7.81
C GLY A 289 -0.98 16.78 9.33
N ASP A 290 -1.94 16.28 10.10
CA ASP A 290 -2.05 16.46 11.56
C ASP A 290 -1.67 15.23 12.38
N THR A 291 -1.02 14.25 11.74
CA THR A 291 -0.46 13.09 12.43
C THR A 291 1.04 13.27 12.66
N VAL A 292 1.49 12.96 13.88
CA VAL A 292 2.90 12.96 14.27
C VAL A 292 3.25 11.67 14.98
N VAL A 293 4.50 11.26 14.88
CA VAL A 293 5.06 10.08 15.51
C VAL A 293 6.09 10.53 16.54
N GLN A 294 6.04 9.95 17.74
CA GLN A 294 7.02 10.21 18.79
C GLN A 294 8.14 9.17 18.73
N ILE A 295 9.37 9.64 18.67
CA ILE A 295 10.60 8.85 18.62
C ILE A 295 11.39 9.15 19.89
N GLU A 296 11.81 8.12 20.62
CA GLU A 296 12.48 8.29 21.91
C GLU A 296 13.67 7.35 22.14
N ALA A 297 14.67 7.84 22.86
CA ALA A 297 15.73 7.03 23.44
C ALA A 297 16.09 7.46 24.86
N ASN A 298 16.55 6.51 25.67
CA ASN A 298 17.08 6.82 27.00
C ASN A 298 18.60 6.84 26.91
N VAL A 299 19.22 7.89 27.43
CA VAL A 299 20.67 8.14 27.29
C VAL A 299 21.25 8.52 28.66
N ASP A 300 22.17 7.70 29.19
CA ASP A 300 22.77 7.84 30.52
C ASP A 300 24.28 8.16 30.53
N ASP A 301 24.93 8.23 29.37
CA ASP A 301 26.38 8.31 29.22
C ASP A 301 26.87 9.42 28.26
N LEU A 302 26.01 10.38 27.94
CA LEU A 302 26.32 11.52 27.08
C LEU A 302 26.73 12.77 27.90
N ASP A 303 27.71 13.54 27.42
CA ASP A 303 28.13 14.81 28.05
C ASP A 303 26.97 15.83 28.00
N PRO A 304 26.53 16.41 29.13
CA PRO A 304 25.37 17.32 29.14
C PRO A 304 25.51 18.54 28.22
N ARG A 305 26.74 18.96 27.88
CA ARG A 305 26.99 20.12 27.02
C ARG A 305 26.64 19.89 25.56
N VAL A 306 26.50 18.63 25.12
CA VAL A 306 26.19 18.34 23.70
C VAL A 306 24.69 18.35 23.42
N TRP A 307 23.84 18.32 24.45
CA TRP A 307 22.39 18.25 24.30
C TRP A 307 21.78 19.35 23.43
N PRO A 308 22.18 20.63 23.52
CA PRO A 308 21.65 21.66 22.62
C PRO A 308 21.88 21.30 21.14
N ALA A 309 23.09 20.86 20.79
CA ALA A 309 23.41 20.46 19.43
C ALA A 309 22.64 19.20 18.98
N VAL A 310 22.34 18.26 19.89
CA VAL A 310 21.48 17.11 19.56
C VAL A 310 20.08 17.57 19.18
N ILE A 311 19.48 18.48 19.96
CA ILE A 311 18.16 19.04 19.67
C ILE A 311 18.17 19.75 18.32
N ASP A 312 19.16 20.61 18.05
CA ASP A 312 19.29 21.30 16.76
C ASP A 312 19.35 20.31 15.58
N ARG A 313 20.12 19.22 15.72
CA ARG A 313 20.23 18.19 14.68
C ARG A 313 18.94 17.42 14.44
N LEU A 314 18.14 17.20 15.48
CA LEU A 314 16.81 16.59 15.32
C LEU A 314 15.87 17.54 14.59
N MET A 315 15.90 18.84 14.91
CA MET A 315 15.14 19.87 14.21
C MET A 315 15.55 19.96 12.73
N ASP A 316 16.87 19.99 12.43
CA ASP A 316 17.41 19.97 11.07
C ASP A 316 16.97 18.73 10.27
N ALA A 317 16.80 17.58 10.94
CA ALA A 317 16.37 16.34 10.33
C ALA A 317 14.85 16.28 10.03
N GLY A 318 14.10 17.32 10.38
CA GLY A 318 12.66 17.43 10.12
C GLY A 318 11.77 17.12 11.32
N ALA A 319 12.32 17.13 12.54
CA ALA A 319 11.49 17.08 13.74
C ALA A 319 10.60 18.34 13.84
N VAL A 320 9.35 18.13 14.19
CA VAL A 320 8.40 19.19 14.55
C VAL A 320 8.75 19.80 15.90
N ASP A 321 9.23 18.96 16.83
CA ASP A 321 9.64 19.35 18.16
C ASP A 321 10.62 18.30 18.71
N ALA A 322 11.50 18.71 19.61
CA ALA A 322 12.44 17.82 20.30
C ALA A 322 12.75 18.35 21.71
N TRP A 323 12.80 17.44 22.69
CA TRP A 323 13.01 17.81 24.10
C TRP A 323 13.72 16.71 24.89
N LEU A 324 14.08 17.05 26.13
CA LEU A 324 14.72 16.17 27.09
C LEU A 324 13.88 16.03 28.35
N THR A 325 13.67 14.79 28.80
CA THR A 325 13.02 14.49 30.08
C THR A 325 14.04 13.85 31.03
N PRO A 326 14.38 14.46 32.17
CA PRO A 326 15.32 13.87 33.11
C PRO A 326 14.72 12.62 33.76
N ILE A 327 15.51 11.55 33.83
CA ILE A 327 15.14 10.27 34.42
C ILE A 327 16.28 9.68 35.25
N VAL A 328 15.98 8.68 36.07
CA VAL A 328 16.98 7.86 36.77
C VAL A 328 16.89 6.44 36.25
N MET A 329 17.99 5.91 35.74
CA MET A 329 18.09 4.55 35.19
C MET A 329 18.67 3.55 36.20
N LYS A 330 18.71 2.26 35.83
CA LYS A 330 19.31 1.19 36.63
C LYS A 330 20.72 1.59 37.11
N LYS A 331 21.12 1.08 38.28
CA LYS A 331 22.37 1.47 38.97
C LYS A 331 22.39 2.94 39.43
N GLY A 332 21.22 3.60 39.52
CA GLY A 332 21.09 4.95 40.06
C GLY A 332 21.66 6.04 39.16
N ARG A 333 21.77 5.77 37.84
CA ARG A 333 22.39 6.70 36.89
C ARG A 333 21.42 7.80 36.48
N PRO A 334 21.74 9.09 36.67
CA PRO A 334 21.02 10.18 36.05
C PRO A 334 21.11 10.06 34.52
N ALA A 335 20.00 10.27 33.83
CA ALA A 335 19.88 10.10 32.39
C ALA A 335 18.81 11.04 31.83
N HIS A 336 18.70 11.10 30.50
CA HIS A 336 17.60 11.79 29.83
C HIS A 336 16.87 10.84 28.89
N VAL A 337 15.54 10.98 28.80
CA VAL A 337 14.80 10.56 27.61
C VAL A 337 14.92 11.70 26.60
N CYS A 338 15.56 11.44 25.47
CA CYS A 338 15.54 12.32 24.32
C CYS A 338 14.35 11.94 23.45
N SER A 339 13.43 12.87 23.26
CA SER A 339 12.17 12.66 22.56
C SER A 339 12.08 13.63 21.39
N ALA A 340 11.58 13.16 20.25
CA ALA A 340 11.29 13.99 19.08
C ALA A 340 9.92 13.63 18.50
N LEU A 341 9.19 14.65 18.02
CA LEU A 341 7.97 14.48 17.24
C LEU A 341 8.29 14.71 15.76
N ALA A 342 7.90 13.79 14.90
CA ALA A 342 8.14 13.89 13.47
C ALA A 342 6.88 13.54 12.66
N LYS A 343 6.71 14.18 11.51
CA LYS A 343 5.76 13.71 10.50
C LYS A 343 6.24 12.38 9.92
N LYS A 344 5.31 11.60 9.35
CA LYS A 344 5.60 10.27 8.78
C LYS A 344 6.78 10.29 7.79
N GLU A 345 6.86 11.30 6.94
CA GLU A 345 7.96 11.46 5.96
C GLU A 345 9.35 11.72 6.58
N HIS A 346 9.42 12.19 7.82
CA HIS A 346 10.67 12.51 8.52
C HIS A 346 11.04 11.53 9.63
N VAL A 347 10.24 10.49 9.86
CA VAL A 347 10.51 9.50 10.93
C VAL A 347 11.87 8.84 10.75
N GLN A 348 12.24 8.49 9.52
CA GLN A 348 13.51 7.86 9.23
C GLN A 348 14.69 8.81 9.48
N SER A 349 14.65 10.03 8.92
CA SER A 349 15.74 11.00 9.07
C SER A 349 15.95 11.41 10.54
N VAL A 350 14.87 11.62 11.29
CA VAL A 350 14.94 11.96 12.72
C VAL A 350 15.47 10.78 13.54
N THR A 351 15.08 9.54 13.21
CA THR A 351 15.63 8.33 13.85
C THR A 351 17.13 8.21 13.63
N GLU A 352 17.59 8.41 12.39
CA GLU A 352 19.01 8.37 12.02
C GLU A 352 19.80 9.46 12.74
N ALA A 353 19.26 10.69 12.83
CA ALA A 353 19.88 11.78 13.56
C ALA A 353 20.00 11.48 15.06
N LEU A 354 18.97 10.91 15.68
CA LEU A 354 18.99 10.55 17.10
C LEU A 354 20.05 9.48 17.39
N LEU A 355 20.17 8.47 16.51
CA LEU A 355 21.18 7.43 16.61
C LEU A 355 22.60 7.96 16.38
N ALA A 356 22.78 8.89 15.42
CA ALA A 356 24.09 9.42 15.06
C ALA A 356 24.64 10.43 16.08
N HIS A 357 23.76 11.19 16.74
CA HIS A 357 24.14 12.29 17.61
C HIS A 357 24.02 11.98 19.11
N THR A 358 23.57 10.77 19.46
CA THR A 358 23.58 10.28 20.84
C THR A 358 24.37 8.98 20.95
N SER A 359 24.56 8.49 22.17
CA SER A 359 25.18 7.19 22.46
C SER A 359 24.17 6.04 22.46
N THR A 360 22.89 6.28 22.14
CA THR A 360 21.89 5.21 22.15
C THR A 360 22.16 4.17 21.06
N ILE A 361 21.86 2.91 21.36
CA ILE A 361 21.95 1.79 20.42
C ILE A 361 20.61 1.47 19.75
N GLY A 362 19.54 2.17 20.13
CA GLY A 362 18.21 1.95 19.61
C GLY A 362 17.24 3.05 20.02
N VAL A 363 16.15 3.14 19.28
CA VAL A 363 15.06 4.08 19.54
C VAL A 363 13.74 3.32 19.67
N ARG A 364 12.78 3.91 20.37
CA ARG A 364 11.38 3.47 20.40
C ARG A 364 10.57 4.43 19.57
N VAL A 365 9.66 3.89 18.77
CA VAL A 365 8.75 4.67 17.92
C VAL A 365 7.33 4.32 18.34
N SER A 366 6.57 5.31 18.79
CA SER A 366 5.18 5.14 19.19
C SER A 366 4.25 5.10 17.97
N ALA A 367 3.03 4.60 18.16
CA ALA A 367 1.98 4.72 17.13
C ALA A 367 1.69 6.22 16.84
N PRO A 368 1.23 6.56 15.62
CA PRO A 368 0.90 7.95 15.28
C PRO A 368 -0.13 8.55 16.24
N ALA A 369 0.11 9.79 16.65
CA ALA A 369 -0.81 10.61 17.44
C ALA A 369 -1.40 11.72 16.58
N HIS A 370 -2.68 12.03 16.79
CA HIS A 370 -3.35 13.18 16.19
C HIS A 370 -3.08 14.44 17.03
N ARG A 371 -2.84 15.57 16.35
CA ARG A 371 -2.73 16.88 16.98
C ARG A 371 -3.78 17.83 16.41
N ARG A 372 -4.42 18.62 17.28
CA ARG A 372 -5.12 19.83 16.84
C ARG A 372 -4.10 20.95 16.79
N VAL A 373 -3.86 21.50 15.60
CA VAL A 373 -2.96 22.63 15.40
C VAL A 373 -3.77 23.83 14.95
N LEU A 374 -3.66 24.93 15.67
CA LEU A 374 -4.24 26.20 15.23
C LEU A 374 -3.49 26.68 13.98
N LYS A 375 -4.22 27.27 13.03
CA LYS A 375 -3.59 28.07 11.97
C LYS A 375 -2.78 29.17 12.64
N ARG A 376 -1.64 29.50 12.05
CA ARG A 376 -0.74 30.53 12.58
C ARG A 376 -0.20 31.40 11.46
N GLU A 377 -0.17 32.69 11.71
CA GLU A 377 0.33 33.71 10.79
C GLU A 377 1.27 34.66 11.53
N TRP A 378 2.18 35.28 10.79
CA TRP A 378 3.13 36.26 11.32
C TRP A 378 2.73 37.65 10.83
N HIS A 379 2.51 38.57 11.76
CA HIS A 379 2.27 39.97 11.48
C HIS A 379 3.37 40.82 12.09
N THR A 380 3.94 41.74 11.31
CA THR A 380 4.98 42.63 11.83
C THR A 380 4.36 43.92 12.34
N VAL A 381 4.70 44.32 13.56
CA VAL A 381 4.30 45.61 14.14
C VAL A 381 5.53 46.48 14.39
N GLN A 382 5.35 47.79 14.42
CA GLN A 382 6.43 48.75 14.69
C GLN A 382 6.41 49.19 16.15
N VAL A 383 7.41 48.78 16.92
CA VAL A 383 7.58 49.14 18.33
C VAL A 383 8.69 50.16 18.44
N ASP A 384 8.36 51.42 18.78
CA ASP A 384 9.32 52.51 18.86
C ASP A 384 10.20 52.67 17.59
N GLY A 385 9.64 52.35 16.41
CA GLY A 385 10.33 52.41 15.12
C GLY A 385 11.12 51.16 14.74
N HIS A 386 11.01 50.07 15.51
CA HIS A 386 11.66 48.79 15.23
C HIS A 386 10.63 47.69 14.93
N PRO A 387 10.87 46.85 13.90
CA PRO A 387 9.96 45.77 13.55
C PRO A 387 10.00 44.64 14.59
N VAL A 388 8.82 44.17 15.01
CA VAL A 388 8.67 42.98 15.85
C VAL A 388 7.59 42.09 15.24
N ARG A 389 7.89 40.82 15.01
CA ARG A 389 6.91 39.85 14.53
C ARG A 389 6.03 39.36 15.66
N ILE A 390 4.73 39.31 15.40
CA ILE A 390 3.68 38.80 16.27
C ILE A 390 3.13 37.54 15.63
N LYS A 391 3.22 36.42 16.35
CA LYS A 391 2.57 35.16 15.98
C LYS A 391 1.11 35.23 16.39
N VAL A 392 0.22 35.24 15.41
CA VAL A 392 -1.23 35.11 15.60
C VAL A 392 -1.60 33.65 15.42
N SER A 393 -2.50 33.10 16.24
CA SER A 393 -2.98 31.72 16.10
C SER A 393 -4.47 31.57 16.44
N GLY A 394 -5.17 30.71 15.71
CA GLY A 394 -6.63 30.46 15.81
C GLY A 394 -7.12 29.55 14.69
N ASP A 395 -8.44 29.52 14.41
CA ASP A 395 -9.03 28.58 13.44
C ASP A 395 -9.06 29.15 11.98
N GLY A 396 -8.62 30.40 11.77
CA GLY A 396 -8.49 31.06 10.45
C GLY A 396 -9.46 32.22 10.22
N GLU A 397 -9.60 32.63 8.95
CA GLU A 397 -10.28 33.85 8.45
C GLU A 397 -11.72 34.11 8.97
N GLU A 398 -12.44 33.07 9.38
CA GLU A 398 -13.81 33.18 9.93
C GLU A 398 -13.87 33.06 11.47
N SER A 399 -12.72 33.02 12.14
CA SER A 399 -12.61 32.82 13.58
C SER A 399 -11.98 34.03 14.29
N THR A 400 -12.07 34.06 15.61
CA THR A 400 -11.31 35.02 16.40
C THR A 400 -9.89 34.51 16.65
N ILE A 401 -8.96 35.45 16.78
CA ILE A 401 -7.61 35.19 17.26
C ILE A 401 -7.71 34.49 18.61
N GLN A 402 -7.12 33.32 18.77
CA GLN A 402 -7.04 32.64 20.06
C GLN A 402 -5.79 33.06 20.84
N GLN A 403 -4.67 33.31 20.14
CA GLN A 403 -3.40 33.74 20.73
C GLN A 403 -2.71 34.77 19.84
N ALA A 404 -2.05 35.76 20.44
CA ALA A 404 -1.18 36.72 19.77
C ALA A 404 0.05 36.98 20.65
N THR A 405 1.23 36.59 20.19
CA THR A 405 2.47 36.62 21.00
C THR A 405 3.64 37.12 20.17
N ALA A 406 4.42 38.05 20.73
CA ALA A 406 5.65 38.54 20.09
C ALA A 406 6.70 37.43 19.97
N GLU A 407 7.43 37.39 18.86
CA GLU A 407 8.54 36.47 18.68
C GLU A 407 9.68 36.83 19.62
N TYR A 408 10.19 35.83 20.35
CA TYR A 408 11.12 36.11 21.44
C TYR A 408 12.46 36.64 20.93
N VAL A 409 12.97 36.13 19.79
CA VAL A 409 14.22 36.61 19.18
C VAL A 409 14.13 38.10 18.84
N ASP A 410 13.00 38.54 18.27
CA ASP A 410 12.77 39.95 17.94
C ASP A 410 12.64 40.81 19.22
N VAL A 411 12.11 40.24 20.31
CA VAL A 411 12.04 40.90 21.63
C VAL A 411 13.42 41.06 22.26
N GLU A 412 14.32 40.09 22.08
CA GLU A 412 15.71 40.21 22.54
C GLU A 412 16.43 41.35 21.80
N GLU A 413 16.31 41.38 20.47
CA GLU A 413 16.90 42.45 19.65
C GLU A 413 16.30 43.83 19.99
N LEU A 414 14.98 43.91 20.16
CA LEU A 414 14.30 45.14 20.57
C LEU A 414 14.78 45.62 21.95
N ALA A 415 14.99 44.71 22.90
CA ALA A 415 15.47 45.05 24.23
C ALA A 415 16.85 45.70 24.20
N ASP A 416 17.75 45.18 23.36
CA ASP A 416 19.10 45.71 23.15
C ASP A 416 19.05 47.09 22.48
N LEU A 417 18.26 47.23 21.40
CA LEU A 417 18.11 48.48 20.66
C LEU A 417 17.55 49.62 21.52
N LEU A 418 16.58 49.31 22.37
CA LEU A 418 15.95 50.28 23.27
C LEU A 418 16.70 50.46 24.60
N ASN A 419 17.72 49.65 24.86
CA ASN A 419 18.45 49.59 26.13
C ASN A 419 17.50 49.45 27.34
N VAL A 420 16.57 48.49 27.25
CA VAL A 420 15.62 48.16 28.32
C VAL A 420 15.65 46.66 28.62
N PRO A 421 15.20 46.23 29.81
CA PRO A 421 15.06 44.80 30.08
C PRO A 421 14.08 44.13 29.10
N GLN A 422 14.35 42.89 28.69
CA GLN A 422 13.50 42.10 27.79
C GLN A 422 12.02 42.06 28.20
N ARG A 423 11.72 42.01 29.51
CA ARG A 423 10.33 42.06 30.01
C ARG A 423 9.60 43.36 29.63
N ILE A 424 10.33 44.47 29.51
CA ILE A 424 9.78 45.77 29.11
C ILE A 424 9.59 45.81 27.60
N ALA A 425 10.55 45.34 26.82
CA ALA A 425 10.44 45.20 25.37
C ALA A 425 9.25 44.30 24.99
N LEU A 426 9.09 43.15 25.65
CA LEU A 426 7.94 42.25 25.45
C LEU A 426 6.61 42.94 25.74
N ALA A 427 6.51 43.67 26.86
CA ALA A 427 5.29 44.39 27.22
C ALA A 427 4.96 45.50 26.20
N ARG A 428 5.98 46.21 25.69
CA ARG A 428 5.78 47.21 24.62
C ARG A 428 5.30 46.55 23.33
N ALA A 429 5.95 45.47 22.89
CA ALA A 429 5.54 44.73 21.72
C ALA A 429 4.10 44.20 21.84
N GLN A 430 3.72 43.70 23.00
CA GLN A 430 2.36 43.21 23.23
C GLN A 430 1.32 44.34 23.21
N ASN A 431 1.62 45.49 23.81
CA ASN A 431 0.73 46.67 23.77
C ASN A 431 0.52 47.16 22.34
N ILE A 432 1.60 47.31 21.57
CA ILE A 432 1.51 47.72 20.16
C ILE A 432 0.74 46.68 19.34
N ALA A 433 0.96 45.38 19.57
CA ALA A 433 0.19 44.32 18.91
C ALA A 433 -1.32 44.50 19.15
N TRP A 434 -1.72 44.78 20.39
CA TRP A 434 -3.13 45.01 20.74
C TRP A 434 -3.70 46.27 20.11
N GLU A 435 -2.94 47.36 20.06
CA GLU A 435 -3.32 48.61 19.36
C GLU A 435 -3.54 48.37 17.86
N ASN A 436 -2.80 47.42 17.27
CA ASN A 436 -2.93 46.99 15.88
C ASN A 436 -4.00 45.89 15.69
N GLY A 437 -4.85 45.64 16.68
CA GLY A 437 -5.94 44.65 16.58
C GLY A 437 -5.50 43.19 16.73
N LEU A 438 -4.24 42.92 17.09
CA LEU A 438 -3.70 41.58 17.26
C LEU A 438 -3.77 41.15 18.73
N TYR A 439 -4.95 40.77 19.19
CA TYR A 439 -5.18 40.29 20.56
C TYR A 439 -6.17 39.11 20.60
N PRO A 440 -6.08 38.23 21.61
CA PRO A 440 -7.06 37.15 21.78
C PRO A 440 -8.50 37.68 21.83
N GLY A 441 -9.37 37.17 20.95
CA GLY A 441 -10.76 37.59 20.79
C GLY A 441 -11.00 38.59 19.65
N ALA A 442 -9.96 39.18 19.06
CA ALA A 442 -10.09 40.02 17.88
C ALA A 442 -10.43 39.17 16.62
N PRO A 443 -11.04 39.75 15.57
CA PRO A 443 -11.24 39.07 14.29
C PRO A 443 -9.91 38.60 13.68
N TRP A 444 -9.93 37.52 12.90
CA TRP A 444 -8.77 37.09 12.13
C TRP A 444 -8.29 38.22 11.20
N PRO A 445 -6.98 38.49 11.11
CA PRO A 445 -6.47 39.49 10.20
C PRO A 445 -6.70 39.07 8.74
N THR A 446 -7.38 39.89 7.94
CA THR A 446 -7.52 39.63 6.50
C THR A 446 -6.24 40.06 5.76
N SER A 447 -5.75 39.25 4.83
CA SER A 447 -4.53 39.50 4.06
C SER A 447 -4.58 40.70 3.10
N ASP A 448 -5.70 41.41 3.03
CA ASP A 448 -5.86 42.61 2.19
C ASP A 448 -5.47 43.87 2.97
N GLY A 449 -4.20 44.24 2.86
CA GLY A 449 -3.65 45.46 3.45
C GLY A 449 -2.31 45.89 2.85
N GLU A 450 -2.08 45.65 1.55
CA GLU A 450 -1.11 46.48 0.80
C GLU A 450 -1.80 47.79 0.39
N ASP A 451 -1.36 48.88 1.03
CA ASP A 451 -1.46 50.28 0.61
C ASP A 451 -2.78 50.77 -0.02
N GLN A 452 -3.65 51.29 0.85
CA GLN A 452 -4.35 52.54 0.55
C GLN A 452 -4.15 53.53 1.70
N THR A 453 -3.03 54.26 1.69
CA THR A 453 -3.02 55.73 1.79
C THR A 453 -1.65 56.32 1.51
#